data_AF-Q5W1Q8-F1
#
_entry.id   AF-Q5W1Q8-F1
#
_cell.length_a   1.000
_cell.length_b   1.000
_cell.length_c   1.000
_cell.angle_alpha   90.00
_cell.angle_beta   90.00
_cell.angle_gamma   90.00
#
_symmetry.space_group_name_H-M   'P 1'
#
loop_
_entity.id
_entity.type
_entity.pdbx_description
1 polymer ?
#
loop_
_entity_poly.entity_id
_entity_poly.type
_entity_poly.pdbx_seq_one_letter_code
_entity_poly.pdbx_strand_id
1 'polypeptide(L)'
;MVDSLVEWEDFAPFAEQPFNYHPVWMGYDPSHTGDSAGCVVMAPPWVPGGKFRILERHQWKGMDFADQAESIKKLTEKYNVEYIGIDATGIGQGVYQLVRNFFPAAREIRYSAEVKTNMVLKAKDLITTGRLEYDISYTDITLSFMAIRKTMTASGRSATYEASRSEEVSHADLAWAAMHAMINEPLTAGNGNVTPSILEFN
;
A
#
# COMPACT_ATOMS: atom_id res chain seq x y z
N MET A 1 6.04 -14.99 2.62
CA MET A 1 5.52 -15.28 3.98
C MET A 1 6.67 -15.71 4.84
N VAL A 2 6.75 -15.20 6.06
CA VAL A 2 7.79 -15.49 7.06
C VAL A 2 7.14 -15.60 8.44
N ASP A 3 7.83 -16.22 9.40
CA ASP A 3 7.47 -16.08 10.82
C ASP A 3 8.09 -14.77 11.32
N SER A 4 7.28 -13.70 11.37
CA SER A 4 7.82 -12.35 11.65
C SER A 4 8.41 -12.23 13.05
N LEU A 5 7.92 -13.01 14.03
CA LEU A 5 8.41 -12.98 15.41
C LEU A 5 9.80 -13.61 15.56
N VAL A 6 10.19 -14.45 14.60
CA VAL A 6 11.50 -15.10 14.55
C VAL A 6 12.44 -14.36 13.60
N GLU A 7 11.95 -13.98 12.42
CA GLU A 7 12.78 -13.46 11.33
C GLU A 7 13.03 -11.94 11.41
N TRP A 8 12.16 -11.17 12.08
CA TRP A 8 12.28 -9.70 12.16
C TRP A 8 12.64 -9.24 13.57
N GLU A 9 13.93 -9.33 13.91
CA GLU A 9 14.47 -8.90 15.22
C GLU A 9 14.24 -7.40 15.54
N ASP A 10 14.04 -6.58 14.51
CA ASP A 10 13.78 -5.14 14.59
C ASP A 10 12.28 -4.80 14.69
N PHE A 11 11.40 -5.80 14.76
CA PHE A 11 9.96 -5.61 14.84
C PHE A 11 9.33 -6.33 16.05
N ALA A 12 8.71 -5.55 16.94
CA ALA A 12 8.01 -6.01 18.12
C ALA A 12 6.53 -5.57 18.07
N PRO A 13 5.60 -6.39 17.51
CA PRO A 13 4.24 -5.95 17.18
C PRO A 13 3.40 -5.44 18.36
N PHE A 14 3.75 -5.83 19.58
CA PHE A 14 3.03 -5.47 20.81
C PHE A 14 3.69 -4.33 21.61
N ALA A 15 4.82 -3.79 21.14
CA ALA A 15 5.46 -2.64 21.77
C ALA A 15 4.74 -1.33 21.42
N GLU A 16 4.91 -0.29 22.25
CA GLU A 16 4.40 1.06 21.93
C GLU A 16 5.02 1.61 20.65
N GLN A 17 6.25 1.21 20.35
CA GLN A 17 6.99 1.58 19.15
C GLN A 17 7.44 0.31 18.43
N PRO A 18 6.55 -0.34 17.66
CA PRO A 18 6.79 -1.68 17.16
C PRO A 18 8.00 -1.81 16.25
N PHE A 19 8.41 -0.71 15.61
CA PHE A 19 9.49 -0.69 14.65
C PHE A 19 10.60 0.31 15.03
N ASN A 20 10.76 0.60 16.33
CA ASN A 20 11.91 1.34 16.89
C ASN A 20 12.26 2.66 16.14
N TYR A 21 11.25 3.48 15.84
CA TYR A 21 11.36 4.73 15.04
C TYR A 21 11.91 4.59 13.62
N HIS A 22 12.10 3.37 13.12
CA HIS A 22 12.46 3.15 11.74
C HIS A 22 11.32 3.60 10.81
N PRO A 23 11.66 4.17 9.65
CA PRO A 23 10.66 4.77 8.78
C PRO A 23 9.72 3.70 8.23
N VAL A 24 8.44 4.03 8.16
CA VAL A 24 7.42 3.21 7.51
C VAL A 24 6.66 4.03 6.48
N TRP A 25 6.11 3.33 5.50
CA TRP A 25 5.20 3.85 4.50
C TRP A 25 3.82 3.27 4.73
N MET A 26 2.79 4.08 4.47
CA MET A 26 1.41 3.66 4.55
C MET A 26 0.75 3.73 3.20
N GLY A 27 -0.19 2.82 2.99
CA GLY A 27 -1.10 2.87 1.87
C GLY A 27 -2.53 2.66 2.31
N TYR A 28 -3.46 3.34 1.66
CA TYR A 28 -4.88 3.33 1.98
C TYR A 28 -5.72 3.23 0.71
N ASP A 29 -6.70 2.33 0.70
CA ASP A 29 -7.66 2.10 -0.38
C ASP A 29 -9.10 2.18 0.18
N PRO A 30 -9.96 3.09 -0.30
CA PRO A 30 -11.31 3.29 0.24
C PRO A 30 -12.31 2.24 -0.25
N SER A 31 -13.34 1.94 0.56
CA SER A 31 -14.43 1.04 0.19
C SER A 31 -15.47 1.70 -0.71
N HIS A 32 -15.48 1.39 -2.01
CA HIS A 32 -16.46 1.95 -2.95
C HIS A 32 -17.90 1.41 -2.78
N THR A 33 -18.10 0.22 -2.19
CA THR A 33 -19.39 -0.49 -2.25
C THR A 33 -19.88 -1.07 -0.91
N GLY A 34 -19.34 -0.64 0.24
CA GLY A 34 -19.76 -1.11 1.57
C GLY A 34 -19.13 -2.43 2.01
N ASP A 35 -18.08 -2.82 1.30
CA ASP A 35 -17.22 -3.98 1.44
C ASP A 35 -16.23 -3.80 2.60
N SER A 36 -15.08 -3.16 2.39
CA SER A 36 -14.13 -2.73 3.43
C SER A 36 -13.13 -1.72 2.88
N ALA A 37 -12.60 -0.82 3.71
CA ALA A 37 -11.46 0.02 3.35
C ALA A 37 -10.17 -0.66 3.82
N GLY A 38 -9.16 -0.74 2.95
CA GLY A 38 -7.87 -1.35 3.23
C GLY A 38 -6.86 -0.32 3.72
N CYS A 39 -6.09 -0.64 4.76
CA CYS A 39 -4.94 0.14 5.19
C CYS A 39 -3.75 -0.77 5.52
N VAL A 40 -2.55 -0.41 5.08
CA VAL A 40 -1.32 -1.17 5.28
C VAL A 40 -0.22 -0.26 5.80
N VAL A 41 0.51 -0.74 6.81
CA VAL A 41 1.79 -0.18 7.26
C VAL A 41 2.92 -1.08 6.75
N MET A 42 3.88 -0.50 6.06
CA MET A 42 4.94 -1.20 5.33
C MET A 42 6.29 -0.63 5.70
N ALA A 43 7.23 -1.47 6.14
CA ALA A 43 8.63 -1.09 6.19
C ALA A 43 9.20 -1.12 4.76
N PRO A 44 9.71 0.02 4.24
CA PRO A 44 10.50 0.02 3.03
C PRO A 44 11.86 -0.66 3.27
N PRO A 45 12.57 -1.05 2.21
CA PRO A 45 13.90 -1.62 2.35
C PRO A 45 14.92 -0.56 2.78
N TRP A 46 15.86 -0.98 3.64
CA TRP A 46 16.99 -0.15 4.08
C TRP A 46 17.94 0.27 2.96
N VAL A 47 18.02 -0.56 1.93
CA VAL A 47 18.90 -0.38 0.77
C VAL A 47 18.12 -0.65 -0.51
N PRO A 48 18.47 -0.01 -1.64
CA PRO A 48 17.86 -0.32 -2.93
C PRO A 48 17.92 -1.82 -3.24
N GLY A 49 16.81 -2.40 -3.69
CA GLY A 49 16.72 -3.83 -3.96
C GLY A 49 16.44 -4.71 -2.74
N GLY A 50 16.39 -4.15 -1.52
CA GLY A 50 16.04 -4.89 -0.30
C GLY A 50 14.56 -5.27 -0.23
N LYS A 51 14.16 -5.89 0.89
CA LYS A 51 12.80 -6.38 1.10
C LYS A 51 11.86 -5.32 1.69
N PHE A 52 10.64 -5.29 1.18
CA PHE A 52 9.48 -4.67 1.79
C PHE A 52 8.84 -5.64 2.79
N ARG A 53 8.41 -5.11 3.93
CA ARG A 53 7.74 -5.91 4.96
C ARG A 53 6.41 -5.25 5.32
N ILE A 54 5.30 -5.95 5.14
CA ILE A 54 4.01 -5.48 5.65
C ILE A 54 3.97 -5.79 7.14
N LEU A 55 4.07 -4.75 7.96
CA LEU A 55 4.15 -4.83 9.42
C LEU A 55 2.76 -4.93 10.06
N GLU A 56 1.79 -4.18 9.53
CA GLU A 56 0.44 -4.12 10.05
C GLU A 56 -0.56 -3.89 8.91
N ARG A 57 -1.78 -4.39 9.08
CA ARG A 57 -2.86 -4.31 8.09
C ARG A 57 -4.21 -4.17 8.77
N HIS A 58 -5.11 -3.43 8.13
CA HIS A 58 -6.48 -3.24 8.60
C HIS A 58 -7.47 -3.33 7.45
N GLN A 59 -8.63 -3.91 7.74
CA GLN A 59 -9.82 -3.82 6.90
C GLN A 59 -10.94 -3.19 7.73
N TRP A 60 -11.36 -1.99 7.36
CA TRP A 60 -12.38 -1.24 8.07
C TRP A 60 -13.71 -1.35 7.36
N LYS A 61 -14.68 -2.02 7.97
CA LYS A 61 -16.02 -2.21 7.44
C LYS A 61 -17.02 -1.33 8.18
N GLY A 62 -17.83 -0.58 7.44
CA GLY A 62 -18.91 0.25 7.99
C GLY A 62 -18.45 1.49 8.77
N MET A 63 -17.15 1.83 8.76
CA MET A 63 -16.65 3.07 9.34
C MET A 63 -16.93 4.25 8.42
N ASP A 64 -17.25 5.41 8.97
CA ASP A 64 -17.32 6.64 8.20
C ASP A 64 -15.91 7.20 7.88
N PHE A 65 -15.84 8.26 7.08
CA PHE A 65 -14.56 8.84 6.68
C PHE A 65 -13.77 9.45 7.85
N ALA A 66 -14.44 9.95 8.88
CA ALA A 66 -13.78 10.55 10.03
C ALA A 66 -13.12 9.47 10.91
N ASP A 67 -13.83 8.37 11.15
CA ASP A 67 -13.33 7.21 11.89
C ASP A 67 -12.14 6.54 11.16
N GLN A 68 -12.20 6.46 9.82
CA GLN A 68 -11.10 5.96 9.00
C GLN A 68 -9.88 6.89 9.10
N ALA A 69 -10.07 8.21 8.98
CA ALA A 69 -8.98 9.18 9.10
C ALA A 69 -8.35 9.18 10.51
N GLU A 70 -9.16 9.06 11.56
CA GLU A 70 -8.67 8.94 12.94
C GLU A 70 -7.90 7.63 13.16
N SER A 71 -8.32 6.55 12.51
CA SER A 71 -7.58 5.28 12.55
C SER A 71 -6.21 5.39 11.85
N ILE A 72 -6.13 6.09 10.71
CA ILE A 72 -4.86 6.42 10.06
C ILE A 72 -4.00 7.28 10.99
N LYS A 73 -4.59 8.28 11.66
CA LYS A 73 -3.87 9.16 12.59
C LYS A 73 -3.21 8.37 13.73
N LYS A 74 -3.92 7.43 14.34
CA LYS A 74 -3.35 6.55 15.37
C LYS A 74 -2.16 5.75 14.86
N LEU A 75 -2.17 5.32 13.60
CA LEU A 75 -1.00 4.66 12.99
C LEU A 75 0.17 5.62 12.80
N THR A 76 -0.10 6.89 12.45
CA THR A 76 0.95 7.93 12.40
C THR A 76 1.53 8.30 13.76
N GLU A 77 0.80 8.04 14.85
CA GLU A 77 1.28 8.20 16.23
C GLU A 77 2.07 6.97 16.72
N LYS A 78 1.70 5.77 16.24
CA LYS A 78 2.34 4.48 16.58
C LYS A 78 3.64 4.24 15.83
N TYR A 79 3.77 4.72 14.59
CA TYR A 79 4.93 4.50 13.73
C TYR A 79 5.55 5.81 13.26
N ASN A 80 6.85 5.78 12.95
CA ASN A 80 7.52 6.89 12.25
C ASN A 80 7.16 6.85 10.75
N VAL A 81 6.02 7.44 10.40
CA VAL A 81 5.49 7.42 9.02
C VAL A 81 6.15 8.51 8.17
N GLU A 82 6.80 8.12 7.07
CA GLU A 82 7.42 9.07 6.12
C GLU A 82 6.61 9.27 4.82
N TYR A 83 5.71 8.33 4.51
CA TYR A 83 4.88 8.37 3.31
C TYR A 83 3.50 7.82 3.59
N ILE A 84 2.47 8.45 3.03
CA ILE A 84 1.10 7.92 2.99
C ILE A 84 0.57 8.08 1.57
N GLY A 85 0.29 6.97 0.90
CA GLY A 85 -0.40 6.92 -0.39
C GLY A 85 -1.89 6.66 -0.18
N ILE A 86 -2.75 7.57 -0.63
CA ILE A 86 -4.20 7.48 -0.45
C ILE A 86 -4.86 7.47 -1.81
N ASP A 87 -5.62 6.41 -2.13
CA ASP A 87 -6.54 6.48 -3.26
C ASP A 87 -7.65 7.48 -2.93
N ALA A 88 -7.62 8.61 -3.64
CA ALA A 88 -8.62 9.67 -3.53
C ALA A 88 -9.60 9.66 -4.71
N THR A 89 -9.70 8.54 -5.42
CA THR A 89 -10.67 8.37 -6.49
C THR A 89 -12.08 8.34 -5.89
N GLY A 90 -12.91 9.32 -6.23
CA GLY A 90 -14.28 9.41 -5.73
C GLY A 90 -14.35 9.61 -4.21
N ILE A 91 -14.84 8.60 -3.49
CA ILE A 91 -15.11 8.69 -2.05
C ILE A 91 -13.86 8.86 -1.18
N GLY A 92 -12.69 8.40 -1.66
CA GLY A 92 -11.42 8.53 -0.93
C GLY A 92 -10.98 9.97 -0.73
N GLN A 93 -11.54 10.91 -1.51
CA GLN A 93 -11.24 12.34 -1.38
C GLN A 93 -11.56 12.89 0.03
N GLY A 94 -12.63 12.38 0.67
CA GLY A 94 -13.00 12.81 2.02
C GLY A 94 -11.95 12.44 3.06
N VAL A 95 -11.51 11.17 3.04
CA VAL A 95 -10.44 10.68 3.92
C VAL A 95 -9.13 11.40 3.63
N TYR A 96 -8.76 11.58 2.35
CA TYR A 96 -7.57 12.31 1.96
C TYR A 96 -7.52 13.72 2.56
N GLN A 97 -8.61 14.49 2.47
CA GLN A 97 -8.69 15.84 3.03
C GLN A 97 -8.50 15.85 4.55
N LEU A 98 -9.11 14.90 5.27
CA LEU A 98 -8.98 14.79 6.71
C LEU A 98 -7.55 14.40 7.13
N VAL A 99 -6.94 13.44 6.43
CA VAL A 99 -5.56 13.00 6.71
C VAL A 99 -4.57 14.15 6.50
N ARG A 100 -4.77 14.97 5.47
CA ARG A 100 -3.91 16.14 5.18
C ARG A 100 -3.86 17.17 6.31
N ASN A 101 -4.84 17.18 7.22
CA ASN A 101 -4.84 18.10 8.37
C ASN A 101 -3.77 17.74 9.41
N PHE A 102 -3.46 16.45 9.58
CA PHE A 102 -2.44 15.98 10.53
C PHE A 102 -1.18 15.42 9.86
N PHE A 103 -1.27 15.02 8.59
CA PHE A 103 -0.13 14.59 7.78
C PHE A 103 -0.12 15.33 6.42
N PRO A 104 0.35 16.60 6.39
CA PRO A 104 0.38 17.44 5.18
C PRO A 104 1.32 16.96 4.07
N ALA A 105 2.01 15.83 4.23
CA ALA A 105 2.82 15.21 3.18
C ALA A 105 2.08 14.05 2.47
N ALA A 106 0.86 13.68 2.90
CA ALA A 106 0.09 12.61 2.30
C ALA A 106 -0.09 12.84 0.79
N ARG A 107 0.05 11.77 0.01
CA ARG A 107 0.03 11.78 -1.44
C ARG A 107 -1.29 11.25 -1.97
N GLU A 108 -1.91 12.08 -2.79
CA GLU A 108 -3.10 11.72 -3.55
C GLU A 108 -2.74 10.76 -4.69
N ILE A 109 -3.46 9.65 -4.77
CA ILE A 109 -3.42 8.72 -5.89
C ILE A 109 -4.77 8.83 -6.60
N ARG A 110 -4.73 9.11 -7.91
CA ARG A 110 -5.93 9.14 -8.77
C ARG A 110 -5.87 7.97 -9.73
N TYR A 111 -6.86 7.09 -9.68
CA TYR A 111 -6.89 5.90 -10.50
C TYR A 111 -7.10 6.23 -11.97
N SER A 112 -6.10 5.88 -12.77
CA SER A 112 -6.21 5.68 -14.21
C SER A 112 -5.84 4.23 -14.54
N ALA A 113 -6.17 3.75 -15.75
CA ALA A 113 -5.75 2.42 -16.19
C ALA A 113 -4.22 2.26 -16.16
N GLU A 114 -3.48 3.34 -16.45
CA GLU A 114 -2.02 3.37 -16.39
C GLU A 114 -1.50 3.28 -14.96
N VAL A 115 -2.04 4.08 -14.03
CA VAL A 115 -1.66 4.04 -12.60
C VAL A 115 -1.89 2.64 -12.02
N LYS A 116 -3.05 2.03 -12.31
CA LYS A 116 -3.35 0.65 -11.90
C LYS A 116 -2.37 -0.36 -12.48
N THR A 117 -2.03 -0.22 -13.75
CA THR A 117 -1.08 -1.10 -14.42
C THR A 117 0.31 -0.99 -13.77
N ASN A 118 0.80 0.22 -13.52
CA ASN A 118 2.10 0.45 -12.90
C ASN A 118 2.16 -0.10 -11.47
N MET A 119 1.10 0.08 -10.68
CA MET A 119 0.97 -0.49 -9.33
C MET A 119 1.07 -2.01 -9.36
N VAL A 120 0.31 -2.67 -10.23
CA VAL A 120 0.30 -4.13 -10.31
C VAL A 120 1.62 -4.68 -10.84
N LEU A 121 2.25 -4.01 -11.81
CA LEU A 121 3.57 -4.40 -12.30
C LEU A 121 4.64 -4.27 -11.22
N LYS A 122 4.61 -3.20 -10.41
CA LYS A 122 5.49 -3.02 -9.26
C LYS A 122 5.30 -4.13 -8.23
N ALA A 123 4.08 -4.42 -7.82
CA ALA A 123 3.80 -5.49 -6.87
C ALA A 123 4.23 -6.85 -7.40
N LYS A 124 3.95 -7.14 -8.68
CA LYS A 124 4.37 -8.39 -9.31
C LYS A 124 5.89 -8.54 -9.31
N ASP A 125 6.63 -7.47 -9.63
CA ASP A 125 8.09 -7.46 -9.55
C ASP A 125 8.58 -7.81 -8.13
N LEU A 126 8.08 -7.10 -7.11
CA LEU A 126 8.45 -7.35 -5.72
C LEU A 126 8.12 -8.78 -5.26
N ILE A 127 6.97 -9.33 -5.65
CA ILE A 127 6.58 -10.70 -5.29
C ILE A 127 7.47 -11.72 -6.00
N THR A 128 7.66 -11.58 -7.31
CA THR A 128 8.43 -12.56 -8.11
C THR A 128 9.92 -12.55 -7.80
N THR A 129 10.45 -11.43 -7.33
CA THR A 129 11.84 -11.29 -6.87
C THR A 129 12.04 -11.63 -5.39
N GLY A 130 10.99 -12.04 -4.68
CA GLY A 130 11.06 -12.38 -3.26
C GLY A 130 11.33 -11.18 -2.34
N ARG A 131 11.03 -9.96 -2.82
CA ARG A 131 11.20 -8.70 -2.09
C ARG A 131 9.99 -8.30 -1.27
N LEU A 132 8.86 -9.00 -1.33
CA LEU A 132 7.71 -8.75 -0.47
C LEU A 132 7.59 -9.82 0.62
N GLU A 133 7.63 -9.37 1.88
CA GLU A 133 7.41 -10.21 3.05
C GLU A 133 6.25 -9.70 3.90
N TYR A 134 5.61 -10.64 4.57
CA TYR A 134 4.56 -10.44 5.55
C TYR A 134 4.49 -11.70 6.41
N ASP A 135 3.94 -11.53 7.61
CA ASP A 135 3.78 -12.63 8.56
C ASP A 135 2.90 -13.74 7.97
N ILE A 136 3.22 -15.00 8.30
CA ILE A 136 2.49 -16.18 7.82
C ILE A 136 1.02 -16.18 8.24
N SER A 137 0.66 -15.52 9.34
CA SER A 137 -0.73 -15.36 9.78
C SER A 137 -1.54 -14.40 8.91
N TYR A 138 -0.89 -13.58 8.08
CA TYR A 138 -1.55 -12.59 7.21
C TYR A 138 -2.02 -13.24 5.90
N THR A 139 -2.83 -14.30 6.01
CA THR A 139 -3.34 -15.07 4.87
C THR A 139 -4.27 -14.26 3.96
N ASP A 140 -4.97 -13.28 4.52
CA ASP A 140 -5.82 -12.33 3.79
C ASP A 140 -5.05 -11.40 2.85
N ILE A 141 -3.79 -11.05 3.14
CA ILE A 141 -2.92 -10.35 2.16
C ILE A 141 -2.77 -11.21 0.91
N THR A 142 -2.51 -12.51 1.09
CA THR A 142 -2.35 -13.45 -0.04
C THR A 142 -3.64 -13.53 -0.85
N LEU A 143 -4.78 -13.70 -0.16
CA LEU A 143 -6.09 -13.76 -0.81
C LEU A 143 -6.41 -12.47 -1.57
N SER A 144 -6.10 -11.32 -0.99
CA SER A 144 -6.32 -10.00 -1.59
C SER A 144 -5.50 -9.81 -2.88
N PHE A 145 -4.22 -10.23 -2.90
CA PHE A 145 -3.42 -10.20 -4.13
C PHE A 145 -3.94 -11.17 -5.19
N MET A 146 -4.40 -12.37 -4.80
CA MET A 146 -4.97 -13.35 -5.71
C MET A 146 -6.32 -12.92 -6.32
N ALA A 147 -7.03 -12.01 -5.65
CA ALA A 147 -8.30 -11.45 -6.12
C ALA A 147 -8.13 -10.48 -7.31
N ILE A 148 -6.93 -9.95 -7.54
CA ILE A 148 -6.65 -9.04 -8.65
C ILE A 148 -6.56 -9.82 -9.97
N ARG A 149 -7.38 -9.45 -10.94
CA ARG A 149 -7.44 -10.06 -12.27
C ARG A 149 -7.12 -9.04 -13.36
N LYS A 150 -6.44 -9.49 -14.41
CA LYS A 150 -6.25 -8.72 -15.64
C LYS A 150 -7.56 -8.76 -16.44
N THR A 151 -8.03 -7.59 -16.86
CA THR A 151 -9.23 -7.42 -17.69
C THR A 151 -8.97 -6.41 -18.81
N MET A 152 -9.93 -6.21 -19.70
CA MET A 152 -9.88 -5.17 -20.72
C MET A 152 -10.62 -3.92 -20.24
N THR A 153 -10.09 -2.75 -20.55
CA THR A 153 -10.79 -1.47 -20.36
C THR A 153 -12.14 -1.47 -21.08
N ALA A 154 -13.07 -0.60 -20.66
CA ALA A 154 -14.42 -0.51 -21.26
C ALA A 154 -14.40 -0.25 -22.78
N SER A 155 -13.35 0.37 -23.31
CA SER A 155 -13.16 0.59 -24.76
C SER A 155 -12.61 -0.62 -25.51
N GLY A 156 -12.16 -1.66 -24.80
CA GLY A 156 -11.49 -2.83 -25.36
C GLY A 156 -10.09 -2.58 -25.93
N ARG A 157 -9.57 -1.35 -25.86
CA ARG A 157 -8.30 -0.98 -26.51
C ARG A 157 -7.05 -1.29 -25.67
N SER A 158 -7.20 -1.28 -24.36
CA SER A 158 -6.09 -1.51 -23.42
C SER A 158 -6.48 -2.53 -22.35
N ALA A 159 -5.51 -3.27 -21.83
CA ALA A 159 -5.68 -4.07 -20.64
C ALA A 159 -5.62 -3.19 -19.37
N THR A 160 -6.31 -3.60 -18.32
CA THR A 160 -6.29 -3.00 -16.98
C THR A 160 -6.40 -4.11 -15.93
N TYR A 161 -6.38 -3.74 -14.65
CA TYR A 161 -6.53 -4.67 -13.54
C TYR A 161 -7.73 -4.29 -12.68
N GLU A 162 -8.50 -5.29 -12.27
CA GLU A 162 -9.69 -5.14 -11.46
C GLU A 162 -9.77 -6.24 -10.39
N ALA A 163 -10.41 -5.93 -9.28
CA ALA A 163 -10.72 -6.90 -8.24
C ALA A 163 -11.90 -7.79 -8.66
N SER A 164 -11.81 -9.10 -8.42
CA SER A 164 -12.97 -9.98 -8.49
C SER A 164 -13.99 -9.56 -7.41
N ARG A 165 -15.25 -9.34 -7.80
CA ARG A 165 -16.33 -8.85 -6.92
C ARG A 165 -17.21 -9.94 -6.29
N SER A 166 -16.77 -11.19 -6.27
CA SER A 166 -17.55 -12.27 -5.63
C SER A 166 -17.43 -12.17 -4.11
N GLU A 167 -18.55 -12.20 -3.39
CA GLU A 167 -18.59 -12.14 -1.90
C GLU A 167 -17.74 -13.23 -1.22
N GLU A 168 -17.48 -14.35 -1.90
CA GLU A 168 -16.62 -15.44 -1.41
C GLU A 168 -15.12 -15.14 -1.48
N VAL A 169 -14.70 -14.17 -2.30
CA VAL A 169 -13.30 -13.79 -2.50
C VAL A 169 -13.05 -12.51 -1.72
N SER A 170 -12.24 -12.62 -0.67
CA SER A 170 -11.70 -11.50 0.12
C SER A 170 -11.34 -10.32 -0.79
N HIS A 171 -11.87 -9.15 -0.46
CA HIS A 171 -11.72 -7.93 -1.26
C HIS A 171 -10.24 -7.58 -1.50
N ALA A 172 -9.94 -7.04 -2.69
CA ALA A 172 -8.58 -6.70 -3.11
C ALA A 172 -8.00 -5.47 -2.37
N ASP A 173 -8.73 -4.91 -1.41
CA ASP A 173 -8.44 -3.63 -0.75
C ASP A 173 -7.07 -3.64 -0.05
N LEU A 174 -6.69 -4.76 0.60
CA LEU A 174 -5.36 -4.87 1.22
C LEU A 174 -4.24 -4.89 0.18
N ALA A 175 -4.46 -5.52 -0.98
CA ALA A 175 -3.48 -5.52 -2.05
C ALA A 175 -3.35 -4.13 -2.69
N TRP A 176 -4.46 -3.40 -2.90
CA TRP A 176 -4.43 -2.02 -3.37
C TRP A 176 -3.75 -1.09 -2.37
N ALA A 177 -4.12 -1.17 -1.09
CA ALA A 177 -3.46 -0.43 -0.02
C ALA A 177 -1.95 -0.74 0.03
N ALA A 178 -1.54 -2.00 -0.06
CA ALA A 178 -0.12 -2.35 -0.11
C ALA A 178 0.57 -1.74 -1.35
N MET A 179 -0.07 -1.78 -2.52
CA MET A 179 0.46 -1.18 -3.74
C MET A 179 0.60 0.34 -3.65
N HIS A 180 -0.30 1.04 -2.95
CA HIS A 180 -0.18 2.47 -2.70
C HIS A 180 1.08 2.83 -1.92
N ALA A 181 1.51 1.99 -0.98
CA ALA A 181 2.79 2.16 -0.31
C ALA A 181 3.97 1.83 -1.24
N MET A 182 3.90 0.72 -1.99
CA MET A 182 5.00 0.24 -2.83
C MET A 182 5.41 1.20 -3.95
N ILE A 183 4.46 1.96 -4.52
CA ILE A 183 4.77 2.90 -5.61
C ILE A 183 5.62 4.10 -5.18
N ASN A 184 5.83 4.30 -3.87
CA ASN A 184 6.79 5.28 -3.40
C ASN A 184 8.24 4.88 -3.72
N GLU A 185 8.53 3.58 -3.90
CA GLU A 185 9.80 3.14 -4.50
C GLU A 185 9.67 3.23 -6.02
N PRO A 186 10.47 4.07 -6.71
CA PRO A 186 10.45 4.16 -8.16
C PRO A 186 10.60 2.78 -8.82
N LEU A 187 9.98 2.60 -9.99
CA LEU A 187 10.30 1.48 -10.84
C LEU A 187 11.76 1.66 -11.29
N THR A 188 12.66 0.82 -10.78
CA THR A 188 14.03 0.78 -11.28
C THR A 188 13.93 0.41 -12.75
N ALA A 189 14.39 1.28 -13.64
CA ALA A 189 14.51 0.94 -15.05
C ALA A 189 15.33 -0.35 -15.14
N GLY A 190 14.72 -1.43 -15.63
CA GLY A 190 15.40 -2.70 -15.81
C GLY A 190 16.72 -2.48 -16.56
N ASN A 191 17.80 -2.97 -15.98
CA ASN A 191 19.17 -2.93 -16.52
C ASN A 191 19.75 -1.52 -16.75
N GLY A 192 20.49 -1.05 -15.73
CA GLY A 192 21.65 -0.16 -15.93
C GLY A 192 21.32 1.22 -16.47
N ASN A 193 20.85 2.11 -15.60
CA ASN A 193 21.35 3.48 -15.42
C ASN A 193 20.44 4.20 -14.43
N VAL A 194 20.95 4.45 -13.23
CA VAL A 194 20.39 5.48 -12.36
C VAL A 194 20.70 6.80 -13.05
N THR A 195 19.70 7.50 -13.59
CA THR A 195 19.88 8.90 -13.95
C THR A 195 19.67 9.71 -12.68
N PRO A 196 20.72 10.26 -12.03
CA PRO A 196 20.50 11.18 -10.93
C PRO A 196 19.83 12.42 -11.51
N SER A 197 18.66 12.81 -10.97
CA SER A 197 18.10 14.12 -11.28
C SER A 197 19.02 15.18 -10.68
N ILE A 198 19.92 15.72 -11.48
CA ILE A 198 20.64 16.94 -11.14
C ILE A 198 19.60 18.07 -11.20
N LEU A 199 19.28 18.62 -10.03
CA LEU A 199 18.69 19.94 -9.90
C LEU A 199 19.80 20.95 -10.22
N GLU A 200 19.77 21.53 -11.42
CA GLU A 200 20.52 22.76 -11.68
C GLU A 200 19.76 23.92 -11.03
N PHE A 201 20.40 24.58 -10.07
CA PHE A 201 20.00 25.90 -9.60
C PHE A 201 20.58 26.94 -10.56
N ASN A 202 19.71 27.73 -11.18
CA ASN A 202 20.06 29.02 -11.78
C ASN A 202 19.99 30.12 -10.72
#